data_AF-A0A246A7R0-F1
#
_entry.id   AF-A0A246A7R0-F1
#
_cell.length_a   1.000
_cell.length_b   1.000
_cell.length_c   1.000
_cell.angle_alpha   90.00
_cell.angle_beta   90.00
_cell.angle_gamma   90.00
#
_symmetry.space_group_name_H-M   'P 1'
#
loop_
_entity.id
_entity.type
_entity.pdbx_description
1 polymer ?
#
loop_
_entity_poly.entity_id
_entity_poly.type
_entity_poly.pdbx_seq_one_letter_code
_entity_poly.pdbx_strand_id
1 'polypeptide(L)'
;MRTTFALLLISLLGISTHIQAQTSLTANNSFISIQKLADTRINFNKILIKSRHIQAANLPQSKYIFNHPGLHRVNIEGLNFVVKNNAIIAIEEFILSKAALNMINDRLMVLDKMQYAYSESSNQGYLEGEKNTSLAFNNDRQFFSVLKNLKDTLKEISKMANDHQNTASVELSLAKWKQPKIDWEFYCQIVERETKSQLSK
;
A
#
# COMPACT_ATOMS: atom_id res chain seq x y z
N MET A 1 -21.84 21.36 58.56
CA MET A 1 -22.16 20.96 57.16
C MET A 1 -21.11 21.54 56.23
N ARG A 2 -20.04 20.81 55.94
CA ARG A 2 -18.96 21.20 55.02
C ARG A 2 -18.30 19.95 54.42
N THR A 3 -19.01 19.23 53.56
CA THR A 3 -18.48 18.08 52.81
C THR A 3 -19.31 17.84 51.54
N THR A 4 -19.41 18.82 50.64
CA THR A 4 -20.14 18.62 49.36
C THR A 4 -19.53 19.36 48.16
N PHE A 5 -18.29 19.84 48.23
CA PHE A 5 -17.64 20.54 47.11
C PHE A 5 -16.31 19.91 46.63
N ALA A 6 -15.97 18.70 47.08
CA ALA A 6 -14.71 18.04 46.71
C ALA A 6 -14.85 16.93 45.65
N LEU A 7 -16.06 16.61 45.19
CA LEU A 7 -16.29 15.46 44.27
C LEU A 7 -16.61 15.86 42.81
N LEU A 8 -16.69 17.15 42.49
CA LEU A 8 -17.03 17.62 41.14
C LEU A 8 -15.82 18.06 40.30
N LEU A 9 -14.59 17.94 40.84
CA LEU A 9 -13.35 18.34 40.15
C LEU A 9 -12.44 17.17 39.72
N ILE A 10 -12.81 15.92 40.02
CA ILE A 10 -12.02 14.73 39.65
C ILE A 10 -12.52 14.10 38.33
N SER A 11 -13.71 14.45 37.84
CA SER A 11 -14.28 13.90 36.59
C SER A 11 -13.82 14.61 35.31
N LEU A 12 -13.09 15.72 35.39
CA LEU A 12 -12.62 16.50 34.23
C LEU A 12 -11.19 16.16 33.77
N LEU A 13 -10.47 15.28 34.48
CA LEU A 13 -9.13 14.81 34.08
C LEU A 13 -9.13 13.38 33.49
N GLY A 14 -10.29 12.70 33.45
CA GLY A 14 -10.40 11.31 32.98
C GLY A 14 -10.77 11.11 31.51
N ILE A 15 -11.10 12.18 30.78
CA ILE A 15 -11.58 12.06 29.38
C ILE A 15 -10.42 12.26 28.38
N SER A 16 -9.31 12.90 28.81
CA SER A 16 -8.18 13.22 27.93
C SER A 16 -7.25 12.04 27.63
N THR A 17 -7.28 10.96 28.41
CA THR A 17 -6.42 9.78 28.20
C THR A 17 -7.11 8.67 27.40
N HIS A 18 -8.43 8.73 27.20
CA HIS A 18 -9.15 7.73 26.41
C HIS A 18 -9.14 7.98 24.90
N ILE A 19 -8.85 9.19 24.44
CA ILE A 19 -8.77 9.50 23.00
C ILE A 19 -7.42 9.05 22.40
N GLN A 20 -6.38 8.90 23.21
CA GLN A 20 -5.05 8.45 22.77
C GLN A 20 -4.80 6.93 22.98
N ALA A 21 -5.70 6.26 23.70
CA ALA A 21 -5.67 4.80 23.91
C ALA A 21 -6.55 4.00 22.92
N GLN A 22 -7.49 4.66 22.21
CA GLN A 22 -8.27 4.01 21.14
C GLN A 22 -7.60 4.08 19.76
N THR A 23 -6.58 4.92 19.57
CA THR A 23 -5.72 4.88 18.38
C THR A 23 -4.71 3.73 18.41
N SER A 24 -4.58 3.02 19.53
CA SER A 24 -3.60 1.95 19.73
C SER A 24 -4.20 0.54 19.93
N LEU A 25 -5.53 0.37 19.86
CA LEU A 25 -6.20 -0.92 20.06
C LEU A 25 -6.75 -1.61 18.80
N THR A 26 -6.37 -1.14 17.62
CA THR A 26 -6.49 -1.87 16.33
C THR A 26 -5.17 -1.92 15.55
N ALA A 27 -4.03 -1.75 16.22
CA ALA A 27 -2.70 -1.72 15.60
C ALA A 27 -1.94 -3.07 15.64
N ASN A 28 -2.63 -4.20 15.84
CA ASN A 28 -2.04 -5.54 15.64
C ASN A 28 -2.01 -5.97 14.17
N ASN A 29 -2.39 -5.09 13.23
CA ASN A 29 -2.20 -5.33 11.81
C ASN A 29 -0.87 -4.71 11.36
N SER A 30 0.10 -5.59 11.14
CA SER A 30 1.40 -5.33 10.55
C SER A 30 1.39 -4.17 9.56
N PHE A 31 2.01 -3.05 9.92
CA PHE A 31 2.25 -1.97 8.98
C PHE A 31 2.98 -2.53 7.74
N ILE A 32 2.35 -2.45 6.56
CA ILE A 32 2.92 -2.93 5.29
C ILE A 32 3.63 -1.73 4.66
N SER A 33 4.96 -1.76 4.63
CA SER A 33 5.77 -0.79 3.89
C SER A 33 6.34 -1.43 2.63
N ILE A 34 6.60 -0.61 1.60
CA ILE A 34 7.32 -1.05 0.39
C ILE A 34 8.64 -1.74 0.77
N GLN A 35 9.37 -1.18 1.73
CA GLN A 35 10.62 -1.74 2.21
C GLN A 35 10.42 -3.15 2.81
N LYS A 36 9.39 -3.33 3.65
CA LYS A 36 9.07 -4.64 4.24
C LYS A 36 8.72 -5.69 3.19
N LEU A 37 7.94 -5.31 2.17
CA LEU A 37 7.62 -6.20 1.04
C LEU A 37 8.88 -6.60 0.27
N ALA A 38 9.76 -5.62 -0.02
CA ALA A 38 11.03 -5.87 -0.69
C ALA A 38 11.95 -6.80 0.14
N ASP A 39 12.15 -6.49 1.41
CA ASP A 39 13.05 -7.25 2.29
C ASP A 39 12.58 -8.68 2.49
N THR A 40 11.27 -8.88 2.64
CA THR A 40 10.70 -10.24 2.77
C THR A 40 11.01 -11.08 1.53
N ARG A 41 10.78 -10.51 0.33
CA ARG A 41 11.09 -11.20 -0.93
C ARG A 41 12.60 -11.40 -1.13
N ILE A 42 13.43 -10.41 -0.81
CA ILE A 42 14.90 -10.52 -0.88
C ILE A 42 15.40 -11.64 0.02
N ASN A 43 14.89 -11.73 1.25
CA ASN A 43 15.28 -12.76 2.20
C ASN A 43 14.88 -14.16 1.71
N PHE A 44 13.66 -14.31 1.19
CA PHE A 44 13.23 -15.54 0.54
C PHE A 44 14.17 -15.91 -0.63
N ASN A 45 14.46 -14.98 -1.54
CA ASN A 45 15.34 -15.23 -2.69
C ASN A 45 16.76 -15.63 -2.26
N LYS A 46 17.30 -15.01 -1.20
CA LYS A 46 18.60 -15.39 -0.62
C LYS A 46 18.59 -16.82 -0.08
N ILE A 47 17.53 -17.23 0.61
CA ILE A 47 17.38 -18.60 1.14
C ILE A 47 17.25 -19.60 -0.01
N LEU A 48 16.46 -19.27 -1.03
CA LEU A 48 16.26 -20.11 -2.21
C LEU A 48 17.58 -20.37 -2.95
N ILE A 49 18.38 -19.32 -3.20
CA ILE A 49 19.69 -19.44 -3.87
C ILE A 49 20.64 -20.34 -3.08
N LYS A 50 20.65 -20.23 -1.75
CA LYS A 50 21.53 -21.02 -0.87
C LYS A 50 21.10 -22.48 -0.78
N SER A 51 19.81 -22.73 -0.59
CA SER A 51 19.27 -24.08 -0.37
C SER A 51 19.04 -24.86 -1.66
N ARG A 52 18.89 -24.17 -2.80
CA ARG A 52 18.46 -24.72 -4.10
C ARG A 52 17.15 -25.52 -4.03
N HIS A 53 16.38 -25.32 -2.97
CA HIS A 53 15.12 -26.02 -2.76
C HIS A 53 14.03 -25.03 -2.38
N ILE A 54 12.88 -25.17 -3.03
CA ILE A 54 11.70 -24.33 -2.76
C ILE A 54 11.03 -24.86 -1.50
N GLN A 55 11.07 -24.07 -0.43
CA GLN A 55 10.34 -24.35 0.79
C GLN A 55 9.04 -23.56 0.74
N ALA A 56 7.93 -24.24 0.41
CA ALA A 56 6.61 -23.61 0.30
C ALA A 56 6.22 -22.83 1.57
N ALA A 57 6.60 -23.34 2.75
CA ALA A 57 6.37 -22.69 4.04
C ALA A 57 7.07 -21.32 4.19
N ASN A 58 8.08 -21.03 3.37
CA ASN A 58 8.85 -19.78 3.42
C ASN A 58 8.45 -18.79 2.32
N LEU A 59 7.43 -19.09 1.50
CA LEU A 59 6.99 -18.17 0.46
C LEU A 59 6.49 -16.87 1.09
N PRO A 60 6.92 -15.70 0.59
CA PRO A 60 6.47 -14.43 1.12
C PRO A 60 4.99 -14.23 0.79
N GLN A 61 4.21 -13.84 1.80
CA GLN A 61 2.80 -13.54 1.59
C GLN A 61 2.64 -12.27 0.72
N SER A 62 1.91 -12.37 -0.39
CA SER A 62 1.53 -11.20 -1.18
C SER A 62 0.50 -10.37 -0.44
N LYS A 63 0.68 -9.05 -0.42
CA LYS A 63 -0.21 -8.13 0.28
C LYS A 63 -0.38 -6.85 -0.49
N TYR A 64 -1.62 -6.36 -0.60
CA TYR A 64 -1.87 -4.99 -1.05
C TYR A 64 -1.38 -3.98 0.00
N ILE A 65 -0.98 -2.80 -0.45
CA ILE A 65 -0.64 -1.66 0.39
C ILE A 65 -1.91 -0.83 0.62
N PHE A 66 -2.63 -0.49 -0.45
CA PHE A 66 -3.80 0.38 -0.43
C PHE A 66 -5.08 -0.40 -0.70
N ASN A 67 -5.08 -1.32 -1.67
CA ASN A 67 -6.27 -1.96 -2.24
C ASN A 67 -6.91 -3.00 -1.29
N HIS A 68 -7.46 -2.53 -0.17
CA HIS A 68 -8.21 -3.32 0.82
C HIS A 68 -9.63 -2.77 1.02
N PRO A 69 -10.61 -3.64 1.35
CA PRO A 69 -11.96 -3.20 1.68
C PRO A 69 -12.00 -2.50 3.04
N GLY A 70 -13.04 -1.69 3.26
CA GLY A 70 -13.24 -0.95 4.51
C GLY A 70 -12.50 0.39 4.54
N LEU A 71 -12.49 1.03 5.72
CA LEU A 71 -11.83 2.31 5.97
C LEU A 71 -10.55 2.07 6.78
N HIS A 72 -9.41 2.51 6.26
CA HIS A 72 -8.12 2.39 6.93
C HIS A 72 -7.19 3.55 6.59
N ARG A 73 -6.19 3.73 7.46
CA ARG A 73 -5.11 4.69 7.25
C ARG A 73 -3.82 3.94 6.96
N VAL A 74 -3.06 4.43 5.99
CA VAL A 74 -1.75 3.89 5.63
C VAL A 74 -0.76 5.04 5.68
N ASN A 75 0.24 4.93 6.55
CA ASN A 75 1.39 5.83 6.47
C ASN A 75 2.49 5.15 5.66
N ILE A 76 2.98 5.81 4.62
CA ILE A 76 4.05 5.25 3.79
C ILE A 76 4.94 6.35 3.25
N GLU A 77 6.25 6.19 3.45
CA GLU A 77 7.26 7.18 3.06
C GLU A 77 6.93 8.59 3.57
N GLY A 78 6.35 8.69 4.78
CA GLY A 78 5.99 9.96 5.42
C GLY A 78 4.64 10.55 4.97
N LEU A 79 3.91 9.91 4.06
CA LEU A 79 2.59 10.35 3.60
C LEU A 79 1.49 9.53 4.30
N ASN A 80 0.49 10.21 4.84
CA ASN A 80 -0.66 9.59 5.51
C ASN A 80 -1.84 9.51 4.53
N PHE A 81 -2.19 8.31 4.08
CA PHE A 81 -3.31 8.08 3.18
C PHE A 81 -4.55 7.62 3.95
N VAL A 82 -5.71 8.15 3.57
CA VAL A 82 -7.01 7.59 3.98
C VAL A 82 -7.57 6.81 2.81
N VAL A 83 -7.79 5.52 3.03
CA VAL A 83 -8.32 4.61 2.03
C VAL A 83 -9.69 4.13 2.47
N LYS A 84 -10.65 4.15 1.56
CA LYS A 84 -12.00 3.63 1.78
C LYS A 84 -12.42 2.79 0.59
N ASN A 85 -12.81 1.54 0.85
CA ASN A 85 -13.36 0.63 -0.16
C ASN A 85 -12.48 0.59 -1.41
N ASN A 86 -11.20 0.24 -1.24
CA ASN A 86 -10.25 0.05 -2.34
C ASN A 86 -9.91 1.35 -3.12
N ALA A 87 -10.17 2.53 -2.55
CA ALA A 87 -9.82 3.81 -3.15
C ALA A 87 -9.19 4.76 -2.12
N ILE A 88 -8.16 5.49 -2.53
CA ILE A 88 -7.60 6.60 -1.75
C ILE A 88 -8.58 7.77 -1.83
N ILE A 89 -9.13 8.15 -0.68
CA ILE A 89 -10.13 9.22 -0.56
C ILE A 89 -9.56 10.51 0.02
N ALA A 90 -8.37 10.45 0.62
CA ALA A 90 -7.61 11.62 1.04
C ALA A 90 -6.14 11.26 1.23
N ILE A 91 -5.29 12.28 1.18
CA ILE A 91 -3.93 12.23 1.71
C ILE A 91 -3.90 13.32 2.78
N GLU A 92 -3.74 12.94 4.05
CA GLU A 92 -3.80 13.88 5.17
C GLU A 92 -2.72 14.95 5.01
N GLU A 93 -3.01 16.14 5.52
CA GLU A 93 -2.14 17.34 5.41
C GLU A 93 -2.00 17.92 4.00
N PHE A 94 -2.66 17.33 2.97
CA PHE A 94 -2.71 17.87 1.62
C PHE A 94 -4.13 18.26 1.19
N ILE A 95 -4.27 19.49 0.73
CA ILE A 95 -5.49 19.96 0.08
C ILE A 95 -5.35 19.66 -1.40
N LEU A 96 -6.06 18.64 -1.88
CA LEU A 96 -6.08 18.22 -3.29
C LEU A 96 -7.46 18.46 -3.87
N SER A 97 -7.51 18.87 -5.14
CA SER A 97 -8.76 18.81 -5.88
C SER A 97 -9.17 17.35 -6.10
N LYS A 98 -10.45 17.12 -6.38
CA LYS A 98 -10.95 15.79 -6.71
C LYS A 98 -10.23 15.19 -7.92
N ALA A 99 -9.93 16.00 -8.93
CA ALA A 99 -9.20 15.57 -10.12
C ALA A 99 -7.77 15.14 -9.77
N ALA A 100 -7.05 15.96 -8.99
CA ALA A 100 -5.70 15.64 -8.53
C ALA A 100 -5.66 14.33 -7.71
N LEU A 101 -6.60 14.18 -6.77
CA LEU A 101 -6.71 12.98 -5.96
C LEU A 101 -7.00 11.73 -6.81
N ASN A 102 -7.90 11.84 -7.79
CA ASN A 102 -8.21 10.73 -8.69
C ASN A 102 -6.98 10.30 -9.50
N MET A 103 -6.20 11.25 -10.04
CA MET A 103 -4.98 10.93 -10.79
C MET A 103 -3.94 10.19 -9.92
N ILE A 104 -3.80 10.59 -8.66
CA ILE A 104 -2.93 9.90 -7.69
C ILE A 104 -3.48 8.52 -7.35
N ASN A 105 -4.78 8.42 -7.06
CA ASN A 105 -5.44 7.16 -6.77
C ASN A 105 -5.26 6.15 -7.89
N ASP A 106 -5.59 6.52 -9.12
CA ASP A 106 -5.54 5.62 -10.28
C ASP A 106 -4.13 5.04 -10.47
N ARG A 107 -3.11 5.90 -10.35
CA ARG A 107 -1.71 5.47 -10.46
C ARG A 107 -1.28 4.54 -9.33
N LEU A 108 -1.55 4.91 -8.09
CA LEU A 108 -1.15 4.11 -6.93
C LEU A 108 -1.90 2.77 -6.88
N MET A 109 -3.17 2.74 -7.27
CA MET A 109 -3.97 1.52 -7.33
C MET A 109 -3.46 0.54 -8.39
N VAL A 110 -3.12 1.04 -9.59
CA VAL A 110 -2.54 0.19 -10.64
C VAL A 110 -1.23 -0.42 -10.16
N LEU A 111 -0.34 0.40 -9.58
CA LEU A 111 0.94 -0.09 -9.08
C LEU A 111 0.79 -1.07 -7.91
N ASP A 112 -0.15 -0.82 -6.99
CA ASP A 112 -0.43 -1.73 -5.88
C ASP A 112 -1.00 -3.07 -6.35
N LYS A 113 -1.87 -3.06 -7.37
CA LYS A 113 -2.34 -4.28 -8.02
C LYS A 113 -1.22 -5.05 -8.70
N MET A 114 -0.36 -4.35 -9.41
CA MET A 114 0.76 -4.97 -10.14
C MET A 114 1.77 -5.61 -9.19
N GLN A 115 2.15 -4.95 -8.09
CA GLN A 115 3.10 -5.56 -7.14
C GLN A 115 2.49 -6.80 -6.50
N TYR A 116 1.22 -6.76 -6.12
CA TYR A 116 0.52 -7.91 -5.56
C TYR A 116 0.51 -9.08 -6.55
N ALA A 117 0.10 -8.82 -7.80
CA ALA A 117 -0.02 -9.85 -8.82
C ALA A 117 1.32 -10.47 -9.20
N TYR A 118 2.39 -9.69 -9.34
CA TYR A 118 3.72 -10.26 -9.59
C TYR A 118 4.21 -11.09 -8.41
N SER A 119 3.90 -10.67 -7.17
CA SER A 119 4.22 -11.44 -5.98
C SER A 119 3.50 -12.80 -5.98
N GLU A 120 2.21 -12.83 -6.30
CA GLU A 120 1.43 -14.07 -6.40
C GLU A 120 1.89 -14.95 -7.56
N SER A 121 2.08 -14.38 -8.74
CA SER A 121 2.55 -15.12 -9.92
C SER A 121 3.96 -15.68 -9.74
N SER A 122 4.82 -15.00 -8.99
CA SER A 122 6.12 -15.54 -8.59
C SER A 122 5.98 -16.72 -7.63
N ASN A 123 5.16 -16.58 -6.58
CA ASN A 123 4.89 -17.65 -5.62
C ASN A 123 4.33 -18.90 -6.29
N GLN A 124 3.36 -18.72 -7.18
CA GLN A 124 2.77 -19.81 -7.95
C GLN A 124 3.82 -20.50 -8.84
N GLY A 125 4.66 -19.72 -9.52
CA GLY A 125 5.74 -20.27 -10.34
C GLY A 125 6.74 -21.10 -9.55
N TYR A 126 7.04 -20.72 -8.30
CA TYR A 126 7.86 -21.54 -7.41
C TYR A 126 7.15 -22.81 -6.94
N LEU A 127 5.85 -22.76 -6.66
CA LEU A 127 5.07 -23.95 -6.26
C LEU A 127 4.93 -24.98 -7.39
N GLU A 128 4.93 -24.55 -8.65
CA GLU A 128 4.83 -25.40 -9.83
C GLU A 128 6.16 -26.11 -10.19
N GLY A 129 7.24 -25.82 -9.45
CA GLY A 129 8.53 -26.52 -9.56
C GLY A 129 9.42 -26.02 -10.71
N GLU A 130 10.46 -26.79 -11.03
CA GLU A 130 11.60 -26.35 -11.87
C GLU A 130 11.22 -25.80 -13.24
N LYS A 131 10.14 -26.30 -13.84
CA LYS A 131 9.67 -25.88 -15.17
C LYS A 131 9.35 -24.38 -15.23
N ASN A 132 8.90 -23.80 -14.11
CA ASN A 132 8.43 -22.42 -14.06
C ASN A 132 9.32 -21.50 -13.23
N THR A 133 10.49 -21.98 -12.76
CA THR A 133 11.44 -21.18 -11.97
C THR A 133 11.95 -19.96 -12.73
N SER A 134 12.20 -20.07 -14.04
CA SER A 134 12.63 -18.93 -14.86
C SER A 134 11.56 -17.82 -14.91
N LEU A 135 10.30 -18.22 -15.06
CA LEU A 135 9.16 -17.31 -15.04
C LEU A 135 8.99 -16.67 -13.65
N ALA A 136 9.14 -17.46 -12.57
CA ALA A 136 9.11 -16.96 -11.20
C ALA A 136 10.19 -15.89 -10.95
N PHE A 137 11.42 -16.12 -11.41
CA PHE A 137 12.48 -15.12 -11.32
C PHE A 137 12.19 -13.86 -12.14
N ASN A 138 11.58 -14.00 -13.32
CA ASN A 138 11.14 -12.83 -14.08
C ASN A 138 10.06 -12.04 -13.32
N ASN A 139 9.08 -12.73 -12.73
CA ASN A 139 8.03 -12.11 -11.93
C ASN A 139 8.61 -11.40 -10.69
N ASP A 140 9.61 -11.97 -10.01
CA ASP A 140 10.34 -11.30 -8.93
C ASP A 140 11.00 -10.00 -9.39
N ARG A 141 11.64 -9.99 -10.57
CA ARG A 141 12.25 -8.77 -11.13
C ARG A 141 11.19 -7.71 -11.40
N GLN A 142 10.04 -8.11 -11.95
CA GLN A 142 8.94 -7.18 -12.19
C GLN A 142 8.33 -6.67 -10.89
N PHE A 143 8.19 -7.53 -9.87
CA PHE A 143 7.78 -7.13 -8.52
C PHE A 143 8.67 -6.01 -7.97
N PHE A 144 9.99 -6.20 -7.98
CA PHE A 144 10.92 -5.15 -7.52
C PHE A 144 10.87 -3.88 -8.37
N SER A 145 10.68 -4.01 -9.69
CA SER A 145 10.50 -2.88 -10.60
C SER A 145 9.25 -2.06 -10.24
N VAL A 146 8.12 -2.72 -9.96
CA VAL A 146 6.88 -2.07 -9.54
C VAL A 146 7.02 -1.43 -8.16
N LEU A 147 7.66 -2.10 -7.20
CA LEU A 147 7.96 -1.49 -5.88
C LEU A 147 8.81 -0.23 -6.00
N LYS A 148 9.78 -0.22 -6.92
CA LYS A 148 10.57 0.98 -7.21
C LYS A 148 9.69 2.09 -7.79
N ASN A 149 8.85 1.77 -8.77
CA ASN A 149 7.92 2.75 -9.35
C ASN A 149 6.95 3.32 -8.29
N LEU A 150 6.46 2.50 -7.35
CA LEU A 150 5.67 2.96 -6.19
C LEU A 150 6.45 3.97 -5.36
N LYS A 151 7.69 3.63 -4.99
CA LYS A 151 8.54 4.52 -4.18
C LYS A 151 8.82 5.85 -4.88
N ASP A 152 9.12 5.82 -6.18
CA ASP A 152 9.37 7.02 -6.96
C ASP A 152 8.09 7.87 -7.10
N THR A 153 6.93 7.23 -7.29
CA THR A 153 5.61 7.89 -7.32
C THR A 153 5.31 8.59 -5.99
N LEU A 154 5.56 7.94 -4.85
CA LEU A 154 5.35 8.52 -3.53
C LEU A 154 6.27 9.73 -3.27
N LYS A 155 7.54 9.66 -3.69
CA LYS A 155 8.46 10.79 -3.61
C LYS A 155 7.99 11.98 -4.44
N GLU A 156 7.47 11.73 -5.64
CA GLU A 156 6.93 12.79 -6.49
C GLU A 156 5.67 13.43 -5.86
N ILE A 157 4.78 12.62 -5.27
CA ILE A 157 3.64 13.14 -4.50
C ILE A 157 4.12 14.01 -3.34
N SER A 158 5.06 13.52 -2.54
CA SER A 158 5.65 14.26 -1.42
C SER A 158 6.29 15.59 -1.86
N LYS A 159 6.96 15.60 -3.02
CA LYS A 159 7.53 16.82 -3.59
C LYS A 159 6.45 17.82 -4.01
N MET A 160 5.42 17.37 -4.74
CA MET A 160 4.29 18.22 -5.15
C MET A 160 3.59 18.85 -3.94
N ALA A 161 3.51 18.08 -2.86
CA ALA A 161 2.96 18.48 -1.57
C ALA A 161 3.78 19.57 -0.87
N ASN A 162 5.10 19.41 -0.80
CA ASN A 162 5.99 20.33 -0.10
C ASN A 162 6.22 21.65 -0.87
N ASP A 163 6.24 21.59 -2.20
CA ASP A 163 6.54 22.74 -3.05
C ASP A 163 5.33 23.69 -3.21
N HIS A 164 4.10 23.25 -2.91
CA HIS A 164 2.88 23.97 -3.30
C HIS A 164 1.74 23.93 -2.25
N GLN A 165 1.59 25.03 -1.49
CA GLN A 165 0.34 25.33 -0.77
C GLN A 165 -0.81 25.78 -1.70
N ASN A 166 -0.58 25.85 -3.01
CA ASN A 166 -1.56 26.26 -4.02
C ASN A 166 -2.00 25.06 -4.88
N THR A 167 -3.27 24.70 -4.77
CA THR A 167 -3.92 23.59 -5.48
C THR A 167 -3.74 23.65 -7.00
N ALA A 168 -3.77 24.83 -7.61
CA ALA A 168 -3.59 25.01 -9.05
C ALA A 168 -2.19 24.57 -9.54
N SER A 169 -1.17 24.71 -8.70
CA SER A 169 0.21 24.30 -9.03
C SER A 169 0.37 22.78 -8.98
N VAL A 170 -0.34 22.12 -8.06
CA VAL A 170 -0.37 20.66 -7.95
C VAL A 170 -1.04 20.05 -9.19
N GLU A 171 -2.16 20.61 -9.65
CA GLU A 171 -2.84 20.14 -10.86
C GLU A 171 -1.96 20.25 -12.11
N LEU A 172 -1.24 21.37 -12.26
CA LEU A 172 -0.32 21.54 -13.40
C LEU A 172 0.85 20.54 -13.34
N SER A 173 1.35 20.24 -12.14
CA SER A 173 2.40 19.23 -11.93
C SER A 173 1.89 17.83 -12.27
N LEU A 174 0.68 17.50 -11.83
CA LEU A 174 0.01 16.23 -12.13
C LEU A 174 -0.29 16.08 -13.63
N ALA A 175 -0.68 17.15 -14.31
CA ALA A 175 -0.91 17.13 -15.76
C ALA A 175 0.36 16.77 -16.56
N LYS A 176 1.54 17.14 -16.05
CA LYS A 176 2.85 16.82 -16.63
C LYS A 176 3.44 15.52 -16.07
N TRP A 177 2.70 14.82 -15.21
CA TRP A 177 3.23 13.70 -14.44
C TRP A 177 3.44 12.48 -15.32
N LYS A 178 4.71 12.19 -15.61
CA LYS A 178 5.10 11.06 -16.47
C LYS A 178 4.52 9.76 -15.93
N GLN A 179 3.84 9.00 -16.79
CA GLN A 179 3.28 7.70 -16.40
C GLN A 179 4.41 6.72 -16.04
N PRO A 180 4.29 5.96 -14.95
CA PRO A 180 5.26 4.93 -14.61
C PRO A 180 5.25 3.84 -15.69
N LYS A 181 6.39 3.17 -15.86
CA LYS A 181 6.48 2.04 -16.79
C LYS A 181 5.66 0.87 -16.25
N ILE A 182 4.49 0.64 -16.83
CA ILE A 182 3.55 -0.43 -16.48
C ILE A 182 3.46 -1.39 -17.66
N ASP A 183 3.46 -2.69 -17.37
CA ASP A 183 3.05 -3.71 -18.32
C ASP A 183 1.52 -3.74 -18.38
N TRP A 184 0.96 -3.02 -19.35
CA TRP A 184 -0.49 -2.88 -19.52
C TRP A 184 -1.16 -4.18 -19.95
N GLU A 185 -0.47 -5.05 -20.68
CA GLU A 185 -1.00 -6.34 -21.09
C GLU A 185 -1.22 -7.22 -19.84
N PHE A 186 -0.19 -7.31 -18.98
CA PHE A 186 -0.32 -8.04 -17.72
C PHE A 186 -1.38 -7.41 -16.79
N TYR A 187 -1.47 -6.08 -16.74
CA TYR A 187 -2.51 -5.41 -15.96
C TYR A 187 -3.92 -5.76 -16.43
N CYS A 188 -4.18 -5.75 -17.74
CA CYS A 188 -5.47 -6.16 -18.29
C CYS A 188 -5.82 -7.60 -17.90
N GLN A 189 -4.87 -8.53 -17.96
CA GLN A 189 -5.07 -9.92 -17.53
C GLN A 189 -5.44 -10.04 -16.04
N ILE A 190 -4.91 -9.17 -15.18
CA ILE A 190 -5.29 -9.12 -13.75
C ILE A 190 -6.76 -8.70 -13.63
N VAL A 191 -7.14 -7.58 -14.27
CA VAL A 191 -8.50 -7.02 -14.21
C VAL A 191 -9.54 -8.01 -14.75
N GLU A 192 -9.25 -8.68 -15.87
CA GLU A 192 -10.14 -9.71 -16.42
C GLU A 192 -10.35 -10.88 -15.47
N ARG A 193 -9.28 -11.36 -14.80
CA ARG A 193 -9.38 -12.44 -13.81
C ARG A 193 -10.21 -12.04 -12.60
N GLU A 194 -9.99 -10.84 -12.07
CA GLU A 194 -10.77 -10.28 -10.96
C GLU A 194 -12.26 -10.17 -11.33
N THR A 195 -12.56 -9.69 -12.54
CA THR A 195 -13.94 -9.50 -13.03
C THR A 195 -14.66 -10.84 -13.17
N LYS A 196 -14.00 -11.85 -13.77
CA LYS A 196 -14.54 -13.20 -13.89
C LYS A 196 -14.82 -13.83 -12.52
N SER A 197 -13.91 -13.65 -11.55
CA SER A 197 -14.08 -14.18 -10.19
C SER A 197 -15.22 -13.51 -9.42
N GLN A 198 -15.54 -12.25 -9.71
CA GLN A 198 -16.68 -11.56 -9.11
C GLN A 198 -18.02 -12.02 -9.69
N LEU A 199 -18.07 -12.28 -11.01
CA LEU A 199 -19.27 -12.76 -11.70
C LEU A 199 -19.61 -14.23 -11.37
N SER A 200 -18.65 -15.00 -10.87
CA SER A 200 -18.85 -16.40 -10.48
C SER A 200 -19.28 -16.60 -9.02
N LYS A 201 -19.45 -15.51 -8.25
CA LYS A 201 -19.91 -15.53 -6.85
C LYS A 201 -21.34 -15.04 -6.76
#